data_AF-A0A847EMM3-F1
#
_entry.id   AF-A0A847EMM3-F1
#
_cell.length_a   1.000
_cell.length_b   1.000
_cell.length_c   1.000
_cell.angle_alpha   90.00
_cell.angle_beta   90.00
_cell.angle_gamma   90.00
#
_symmetry.space_group_name_H-M   'P 1'
#
loop_
_entity.id
_entity.type
_entity.pdbx_description
1 polymer ?
#
loop_
_entity_poly.entity_id
_entity_poly.type
_entity_poly.pdbx_seq_one_letter_code
_entity_poly.pdbx_strand_id
1 'polypeptide(L)' 'SALRRLADQLEHLQVEAALRQGHAWPEIAQALGVTRQAVHKKHARRIAPDLRERNPR' A
#
# COMPACT_ATOMS: atom_id res chain seq x y z
N SER A 1 -15.35 10.76 -8.70
CA SER A 1 -16.36 9.91 -9.37
C SER A 1 -16.43 8.57 -8.65
N ALA A 2 -17.48 7.77 -8.89
CA ALA A 2 -17.59 6.42 -8.34
C ALA A 2 -16.41 5.53 -8.74
N LEU A 3 -15.94 5.63 -9.99
CA LEU A 3 -14.80 4.87 -10.49
C LEU A 3 -13.50 5.15 -9.72
N ARG A 4 -13.21 6.43 -9.39
CA ARG A 4 -12.03 6.76 -8.59
C ARG A 4 -12.08 6.15 -7.19
N ARG A 5 -13.26 6.17 -6.54
CA ARG A 5 -13.43 5.54 -5.22
C ARG A 5 -13.19 4.04 -5.26
N LEU A 6 -13.74 3.36 -6.27
CA LEU A 6 -13.52 1.93 -6.47
C LEU A 6 -12.03 1.63 -6.70
N ALA A 7 -11.36 2.40 -7.54
CA ALA A 7 -9.92 2.25 -7.79
C ALA A 7 -9.10 2.43 -6.50
N ASP A 8 -9.40 3.45 -5.69
CA ASP A 8 -8.72 3.67 -4.41
C ASP A 8 -8.96 2.53 -3.39
N GLN A 9 -10.14 1.91 -3.42
CA GLN A 9 -10.43 0.74 -2.58
C GLN A 9 -9.65 -0.50 -3.05
N LEU A 10 -9.64 -0.78 -4.35
CA LEU A 10 -8.89 -1.91 -4.92
C LEU A 10 -7.39 -1.76 -4.72
N GLU A 11 -6.85 -0.55 -4.90
CA GLU A 11 -5.44 -0.27 -4.65
C GLU A 11 -5.10 -0.55 -3.18
N HIS A 12 -5.94 -0.09 -2.24
CA HIS A 12 -5.71 -0.32 -0.81
C HIS A 12 -5.71 -1.82 -0.44
N LEU A 13 -6.68 -2.58 -0.95
CA LEU A 13 -6.75 -4.03 -0.72
C LEU A 13 -5.51 -4.75 -1.27
N GLN A 14 -5.04 -4.35 -2.45
CA GLN A 14 -3.84 -4.94 -3.07
C GLN A 14 -2.57 -4.60 -2.30
N VAL A 15 -2.41 -3.35 -1.82
CA VAL A 15 -1.27 -2.95 -0.98
C VAL A 15 -1.24 -3.78 0.31
N GLU A 16 -2.38 -3.93 0.97
CA GLU A 16 -2.47 -4.73 2.20
C GLU A 16 -2.17 -6.21 1.96
N ALA A 17 -2.66 -6.78 0.86
CA ALA A 17 -2.36 -8.15 0.46
C ALA A 17 -0.87 -8.36 0.17
N ALA A 18 -0.22 -7.42 -0.52
CA ALA A 18 1.22 -7.49 -0.80
C ALA A 18 2.05 -7.42 0.50
N LEU A 19 1.70 -6.53 1.43
CA LEU A 19 2.37 -6.45 2.74
C LEU A 19 2.20 -7.74 3.55
N ARG A 20 1.03 -8.40 3.47
CA ARG A 20 0.80 -9.71 4.11
C ARG A 20 1.65 -10.82 3.50
N GLN A 21 1.94 -10.72 2.21
CA GLN A 21 2.83 -11.64 1.50
C GLN A 21 4.32 -11.36 1.76
N GLY A 22 4.65 -10.31 2.51
CA GLY A 22 6.03 -9.96 2.87
C GLY A 22 6.73 -9.06 1.87
N HIS A 23 6.01 -8.49 0.88
CA HIS A 23 6.59 -7.48 0.00
C HIS A 23 6.86 -6.19 0.77
N ALA A 24 8.01 -5.59 0.50
CA ALA A 24 8.42 -4.32 1.07
C ALA A 24 7.81 -3.13 0.31
N TRP A 25 7.73 -1.97 0.98
CA TRP A 25 7.22 -0.73 0.39
C TRP A 25 7.85 -0.33 -0.96
N PRO A 26 9.17 -0.49 -1.20
CA PRO A 26 9.76 -0.19 -2.50
C PRO A 26 9.22 -1.05 -3.64
N GLU A 27 8.97 -2.35 -3.40
CA GLU A 27 8.43 -3.29 -4.40
C GLU A 27 7.00 -2.92 -4.77
N ILE A 28 6.19 -2.60 -3.76
CA ILE A 28 4.80 -2.15 -3.95
C ILE A 28 4.78 -0.80 -4.72
N ALA A 29 5.68 0.12 -4.38
CA ALA A 29 5.79 1.40 -5.07
C ALA A 29 6.14 1.22 -6.55
N GLN A 30 7.08 0.33 -6.85
CA GLN A 30 7.49 -0.02 -8.21
C GLN A 30 6.31 -0.60 -9.00
N ALA A 31 5.56 -1.53 -8.42
CA ALA A 31 4.39 -2.14 -9.05
C ALA A 31 3.26 -1.12 -9.34
N LEU A 32 3.11 -0.12 -8.47
CA LEU A 32 2.13 0.96 -8.64
C LEU A 32 2.63 2.12 -9.52
N GLY A 33 3.89 2.11 -9.94
CA GLY A 33 4.48 3.20 -10.73
C GLY A 33 4.60 4.52 -9.96
N VAL A 34 4.72 4.46 -8.63
CA VAL A 34 4.84 5.64 -7.75
C VAL A 34 6.11 5.57 -6.91
N THR A 35 6.42 6.65 -6.19
CA THR A 35 7.54 6.62 -5.25
C THR A 35 7.18 5.89 -3.97
N ARG A 36 8.18 5.30 -3.31
CA ARG A 36 8.03 4.70 -1.96
C ARG A 36 7.36 5.65 -0.97
N GLN A 37 7.77 6.91 -0.97
CA GLN A 37 7.19 7.93 -0.08
C GLN A 37 5.71 8.17 -0.39
N ALA A 38 5.31 8.20 -1.66
CA ALA A 38 3.92 8.40 -2.06
C ALA A 38 3.02 7.25 -1.60
N VAL A 39 3.40 6.00 -1.89
CA VAL A 39 2.62 4.82 -1.48
C VAL A 39 2.58 4.70 0.05
N HIS A 40 3.71 4.89 0.73
CA HIS A 40 3.76 4.84 2.19
C HIS A 40 2.89 5.94 2.81
N LYS A 41 2.97 7.19 2.32
CA LYS A 41 2.13 8.30 2.81
C LYS A 41 0.64 8.01 2.62
N LYS A 42 0.25 7.40 1.49
CA LYS A 42 -1.15 7.08 1.18
C LYS A 42 -1.71 5.95 2.05
N HIS A 43 -0.91 4.92 2.35
CA HIS A 43 -1.43 3.67 2.93
C HIS A 43 -1.00 3.36 4.36
N ALA A 44 0.15 3.86 4.84
CA ALA A 44 0.71 3.44 6.13
C ALA A 44 -0.16 3.76 7.36
N ARG A 45 -1.10 4.70 7.24
CA ARG A 45 -2.08 5.02 8.30
C ARG A 45 -3.34 4.15 8.27
N ARG A 46 -3.57 3.44 7.17
CA ARG A 46 -4.80 2.66 6.91
C ARG A 46 -4.57 1.15 7.02
N ILE A 47 -3.32 0.69 6.99
CA ILE A 47 -2.97 -0.71 7.19
C ILE A 47 -2.93 -1.08 8.68
N ALA A 48 -3.10 -2.37 8.97
CA ALA A 48 -3.03 -2.89 10.32
C ALA A 48 -1.65 -2.60 10.98
N PRO A 49 -1.61 -2.30 12.30
CA PRO A 49 -0.37 -1.94 12.99
C PRO A 49 0.74 -2.99 12.86
N ASP A 50 0.38 -4.26 12.90
CA ASP A 50 1.30 -5.40 12.79
C ASP A 50 1.98 -5.47 11.40
N LEU A 51 1.25 -5.15 10.33
CA LEU A 51 1.81 -5.06 8.97
C LEU A 51 2.81 -3.93 8.83
N ARG A 52 2.54 -2.80 9.49
CA ARG A 52 3.41 -1.62 9.50
C ARG A 52 4.73 -1.89 10.23
N GLU A 53 4.68 -2.67 11.31
CA GLU A 53 5.86 -3.04 12.10
C GLU A 53 6.76 -4.03 11.35
N ARG A 54 6.17 -4.99 10.63
CA ARG A 54 6.92 -5.93 9.78
C ARG A 54 7.59 -5.29 8.57
N ASN A 55 7.02 -4.18 8.09
CA ASN A 55 7.48 -3.48 6.88
C ASN A 55 7.86 -2.03 7.21
N PRO A 56 9.07 -1.82 7.79
CA PRO A 56 9.55 -0.48 8.09
C PRO A 56 9.67 0.35 6.81
N ARG A 57 9.58 1.67 6.99
CA ARG A 57 9.50 2.67 5.92
C ARG A 57 10.47 2.43 4.78
#